data_AF-A0A7Z0VTD5-F1
#
_entry.id   AF-A0A7Z0VTD5-F1
#
_cell.length_a   1.000
_cell.length_b   1.000
_cell.length_c   1.000
_cell.angle_alpha   90.00
_cell.angle_beta   90.00
_cell.angle_gamma   90.00
#
_symmetry.space_group_name_H-M   'P 1'
#
loop_
_entity.id
_entity.type
_entity.pdbx_description
1 polymer ?
#
loop_
_entity_poly.entity_id
_entity_poly.type
_entity_poly.pdbx_seq_one_letter_code
_entity_poly.pdbx_strand_id
1 'polypeptide(L)'
;MYDLEPQRVRHMAGVARTAASLAPEFGLSPTDMYVLGLLHDVGYAFNPADHAHAGGLALRAAGYRYWEQVYHHGDPSAPSGSRELALLNLADMTTSPTGEPCTVDERLADIARRYGEESRQLVDARRVVDLLG
;
A
#
# COMPACT_ATOMS: atom_id res chain seq x y z
N MET A 1 8.59 15.48 13.42
CA MET A 1 9.89 14.78 13.28
C MET A 1 9.71 13.81 12.13
N TYR A 2 10.59 13.84 11.13
CA TYR A 2 10.52 12.94 9.98
C TYR A 2 11.07 11.57 10.40
N ASP A 3 10.20 10.64 10.79
CA ASP A 3 10.64 9.33 11.26
C ASP A 3 9.66 8.23 10.83
N LEU A 4 10.21 7.06 10.49
CA LEU A 4 9.44 5.86 10.15
C LEU A 4 9.77 4.77 11.15
N GLU A 5 8.74 4.25 11.80
CA GLU A 5 8.87 3.10 12.69
C GLU A 5 9.61 1.94 11.98
N PRO A 6 10.56 1.25 12.64
CA PRO A 6 11.31 0.16 12.02
C PRO A 6 10.42 -0.94 11.43
N GLN A 7 9.25 -1.17 12.03
CA GLN A 7 8.25 -2.10 11.51
C GLN A 7 7.66 -1.62 10.17
N ARG A 8 7.39 -0.32 10.03
CA ARG A 8 6.89 0.29 8.79
C ARG A 8 7.91 0.14 7.67
N VAL A 9 9.19 0.39 7.95
CA VAL A 9 10.27 0.21 6.96
C VAL A 9 10.35 -1.24 6.47
N ARG A 10 10.21 -2.22 7.38
CA ARG A 10 10.16 -3.64 6.99
C ARG A 10 8.93 -3.97 6.15
N HIS A 11 7.77 -3.45 6.52
CA HIS A 11 6.54 -3.60 5.74
C HIS A 11 6.70 -3.04 4.32
N MET A 12 7.15 -1.78 4.18
CA MET A 12 7.44 -1.13 2.89
C MET A 12 8.41 -1.97 2.04
N ALA A 13 9.47 -2.49 2.65
CA ALA A 13 10.42 -3.37 1.95
C ALA A 13 9.79 -4.71 1.52
N GLY A 14 8.86 -5.26 2.30
CA GLY A 14 8.07 -6.44 1.94
C GLY A 14 7.16 -6.17 0.75
N VAL A 15 6.37 -5.09 0.82
CA VAL A 15 5.47 -4.67 -0.27
C VAL A 15 6.26 -4.43 -1.55
N ALA A 16 7.43 -3.79 -1.47
CA ALA A 16 8.32 -3.61 -2.62
C ALA A 16 8.70 -4.94 -3.30
N ARG A 17 9.08 -5.97 -2.52
CA ARG A 17 9.43 -7.29 -3.04
C ARG A 17 8.21 -7.98 -3.67
N THR A 18 7.08 -7.98 -2.99
CA THR A 18 5.82 -8.58 -3.47
C THR A 18 5.33 -7.89 -4.75
N ALA A 19 5.35 -6.56 -4.78
CA ALA A 19 4.98 -5.77 -5.95
C ALA A 19 5.88 -6.08 -7.16
N ALA A 20 7.19 -6.19 -6.94
CA ALA A 20 8.13 -6.55 -7.99
C ALA A 20 7.90 -7.97 -8.53
N SER A 21 7.56 -8.94 -7.67
CA SER A 21 7.29 -10.32 -8.12
C SER A 21 5.99 -10.45 -8.90
N LEU A 22 4.95 -9.68 -8.54
CA LEU A 22 3.65 -9.68 -9.23
C LEU A 22 3.66 -8.88 -10.53
N ALA A 23 4.59 -7.93 -10.69
CA ALA A 23 4.61 -7.01 -11.83
C ALA A 23 4.50 -7.67 -13.22
N PRO A 24 5.17 -8.81 -13.51
CA PRO A 24 5.05 -9.48 -14.81
C PRO A 24 3.62 -9.93 -15.13
N GLU A 25 2.86 -10.40 -14.14
CA GLU A 25 1.46 -10.87 -14.31
C GLU A 25 0.52 -9.71 -14.67
N PHE A 26 0.84 -8.50 -14.21
CA PHE A 26 0.13 -7.28 -14.54
C PHE A 26 0.65 -6.62 -15.84
N GLY A 27 1.70 -7.16 -16.46
CA GLY A 27 2.39 -6.55 -17.61
C GLY A 27 3.02 -5.20 -17.26
N LEU A 28 3.63 -5.10 -16.07
CA LEU A 28 4.28 -3.92 -15.51
C LEU A 28 5.78 -4.17 -15.28
N SER A 29 6.56 -3.09 -15.12
CA SER A 29 7.99 -3.17 -14.83
C SER A 29 8.23 -3.58 -13.36
N PRO A 30 8.96 -4.68 -13.08
CA PRO A 30 9.30 -5.09 -11.71
C PRO A 30 10.06 -4.00 -10.94
N THR A 31 10.96 -3.29 -11.61
CA THR A 31 11.73 -2.20 -10.99
C THR A 31 10.84 -1.02 -10.60
N ASP A 32 9.90 -0.65 -11.49
CA ASP A 32 8.97 0.45 -11.21
C ASP A 32 8.05 0.09 -10.02
N MET A 33 7.54 -1.14 -10.00
CA MET A 33 6.67 -1.63 -8.92
C MET A 33 7.41 -1.84 -7.61
N TYR A 34 8.69 -2.22 -7.64
CA TYR A 34 9.53 -2.23 -6.44
C TYR A 34 9.63 -0.83 -5.82
N VAL A 35 9.91 0.20 -6.62
CA VAL A 35 10.02 1.57 -6.14
C VAL A 35 8.67 2.07 -5.64
N LEU A 36 7.57 1.76 -6.34
CA LEU A 36 6.23 2.12 -5.90
C LEU A 36 5.89 1.49 -4.55
N GLY A 37 6.07 0.17 -4.41
CA GLY A 37 5.84 -0.54 -3.16
C GLY A 37 6.74 -0.05 -2.02
N LEU A 38 7.98 0.32 -2.31
CA LEU A 38 8.89 0.89 -1.30
C LEU A 38 8.43 2.26 -0.82
N LEU A 39 7.81 3.07 -1.68
CA LEU A 39 7.45 4.45 -1.37
C LEU A 39 6.01 4.63 -0.89
N HIS A 40 5.13 3.63 -1.03
CA HIS A 40 3.69 3.79 -0.80
C HIS A 40 3.35 4.36 0.59
N ASP A 41 4.11 3.96 1.60
CA ASP A 41 3.85 4.30 3.00
C ASP A 41 4.76 5.44 3.53
N VAL A 42 5.51 6.10 2.65
CA VAL A 42 6.46 7.17 3.04
C VAL A 42 5.76 8.32 3.78
N GLY A 43 4.47 8.54 3.52
CA GLY A 43 3.68 9.57 4.17
C GLY A 43 3.54 9.42 5.68
N TYR A 44 3.75 8.22 6.24
CA TYR A 44 3.79 8.03 7.69
C TYR A 44 4.88 8.89 8.36
N ALA A 45 5.96 9.20 7.64
CA ALA A 45 7.05 10.01 8.20
C ALA A 45 6.64 11.44 8.53
N PHE A 46 5.54 11.95 7.96
CA PHE A 46 5.17 13.35 8.11
C PHE A 46 3.67 13.60 8.33
N ASN A 47 2.78 12.65 8.02
CA ASN A 47 1.38 12.70 8.45
C ASN A 47 0.78 11.28 8.60
N PRO A 48 0.96 10.61 9.75
CA PRO A 48 0.42 9.26 9.99
C PRO A 48 -1.11 9.14 9.85
N ALA A 49 -1.85 10.21 10.15
CA ALA A 49 -3.31 10.21 10.10
C ALA A 49 -3.86 10.20 8.66
N ASP A 50 -3.05 10.61 7.69
CA ASP A 50 -3.43 10.77 6.28
C ASP A 50 -2.27 10.43 5.34
N HIS A 51 -1.57 9.33 5.66
CA HIS A 51 -0.28 8.98 5.06
C HIS A 51 -0.35 8.80 3.54
N ALA A 52 -1.43 8.23 3.00
CA ALA A 52 -1.59 8.04 1.55
C ALA A 52 -1.57 9.38 0.81
N HIS A 53 -2.47 10.30 1.18
CA HIS A 53 -2.54 11.61 0.56
C HIS A 53 -1.26 12.42 0.78
N ALA A 54 -0.72 12.41 2.00
CA ALA A 54 0.50 13.12 2.32
C ALA A 54 1.69 12.59 1.49
N GLY A 55 1.86 11.26 1.44
CA GLY A 55 2.85 10.57 0.62
C GLY A 55 2.74 10.94 -0.85
N GLY A 56 1.52 10.83 -1.41
CA GLY A 56 1.23 11.17 -2.79
C GLY A 56 1.55 12.62 -3.12
N LEU A 57 1.15 13.59 -2.28
CA LEU A 57 1.44 15.00 -2.50
C LEU A 57 2.95 15.32 -2.46
N ALA A 58 3.69 14.71 -1.53
CA ALA A 58 5.14 14.88 -1.45
C ALA A 58 5.84 14.30 -2.69
N LEU A 59 5.43 13.11 -3.13
CA LEU A 59 5.97 12.44 -4.32
C LEU A 59 5.61 13.18 -5.61
N ARG A 60 4.41 13.79 -5.68
CA ARG A 60 4.01 14.67 -6.77
C ARG A 60 4.95 15.86 -6.89
N ALA A 61 5.24 16.52 -5.77
CA ALA A 61 6.16 17.65 -5.74
C ALA A 61 7.59 17.25 -6.15
N ALA A 62 7.99 16.00 -5.88
CA ALA A 62 9.27 15.43 -6.31
C ALA A 62 9.29 14.93 -7.77
N GLY A 63 8.17 15.01 -8.49
CA GLY A 63 8.07 14.55 -9.88
C GLY A 63 8.01 13.03 -10.04
N TYR A 64 7.69 12.29 -8.98
CA TYR A 64 7.59 10.83 -9.06
C TYR A 64 6.34 10.42 -9.83
N ARG A 65 6.51 9.60 -10.87
CA ARG A 65 5.45 9.27 -11.83
C ARG A 65 4.23 8.55 -11.24
N TYR A 66 4.41 7.78 -10.15
CA TYR A 66 3.33 6.99 -9.53
C TYR A 66 2.79 7.63 -8.24
N TRP A 67 2.89 8.96 -8.15
CA TRP A 67 2.39 9.69 -6.99
C TRP A 67 0.87 9.50 -6.79
N GLU A 68 0.08 9.34 -7.86
CA GLU A 68 -1.37 9.09 -7.78
C GLU A 68 -1.67 7.73 -7.16
N GLN A 69 -0.91 6.70 -7.49
CA GLN A 69 -1.06 5.35 -6.90
C GLN A 69 -0.76 5.40 -5.40
N VAL A 70 0.26 6.15 -4.99
CA VAL A 70 0.53 6.39 -3.56
C VAL A 70 -0.58 7.23 -2.93
N TYR A 71 -1.12 8.23 -3.63
CA TYR A 71 -2.20 9.06 -3.11
C TYR A 71 -3.49 8.26 -2.85
N HIS A 72 -3.78 7.27 -3.70
CA HIS A 72 -5.04 6.54 -3.71
C HIS A 72 -4.97 5.12 -3.13
N HIS A 73 -3.80 4.64 -2.68
CA HIS A 73 -3.72 3.29 -2.12
C HIS A 73 -4.60 3.15 -0.87
N GLY A 74 -5.25 1.99 -0.75
CA GLY A 74 -6.20 1.73 0.34
C GLY A 74 -7.55 2.47 0.25
N ASP A 75 -7.77 3.34 -0.74
CA ASP A 75 -9.06 4.03 -0.94
C ASP A 75 -9.97 3.25 -1.90
N PRO A 76 -11.06 2.61 -1.42
CA PRO A 76 -11.99 1.87 -2.27
C PRO A 76 -12.84 2.77 -3.18
N SER A 77 -12.85 4.08 -2.95
CA SER A 77 -13.54 5.07 -3.79
C SER A 77 -12.65 5.68 -4.87
N ALA A 78 -11.35 5.36 -4.86
CA ALA A 78 -10.41 5.82 -5.87
C ALA A 78 -10.87 5.39 -7.28
N PRO A 79 -10.62 6.21 -8.31
CA PRO A 79 -10.95 5.84 -9.69
C PRO A 79 -10.34 4.47 -10.04
N SER A 80 -11.19 3.50 -10.32
CA SER A 80 -10.75 2.17 -10.74
C SER A 80 -10.16 2.25 -12.15
N GLY A 81 -9.00 1.60 -12.37
CA GLY A 81 -8.47 1.44 -13.73
C GLY A 81 -6.95 1.36 -13.89
N SER A 82 -6.16 1.76 -12.89
CA SER A 82 -4.70 1.61 -12.93
C SER A 82 -4.29 0.21 -12.49
N ARG A 83 -3.56 -0.52 -13.35
CA ARG A 83 -2.98 -1.83 -13.03
C ARG A 83 -1.96 -1.72 -11.89
N GLU A 84 -1.27 -0.59 -11.81
CA GLU A 84 -0.30 -0.28 -10.78
C GLU A 84 -0.96 -0.10 -9.41
N LEU A 85 -2.12 0.58 -9.34
CA LEU A 85 -2.88 0.72 -8.09
C LEU A 85 -3.44 -0.63 -7.63
N ALA A 86 -3.99 -1.43 -8.54
CA ALA A 86 -4.48 -2.77 -8.23
C ALA A 86 -3.35 -3.66 -7.70
N LEU A 87 -2.20 -3.67 -8.38
CA LEU A 87 -1.03 -4.42 -7.95
C LEU A 87 -0.51 -3.93 -6.59
N LEU A 88 -0.45 -2.61 -6.36
CA LEU A 88 0.02 -2.06 -5.09
C LEU A 88 -0.89 -2.47 -3.93
N ASN A 89 -2.22 -2.35 -4.11
CA ASN A 89 -3.19 -2.77 -3.10
C ASN A 89 -3.12 -4.27 -2.83
N LEU A 90 -2.95 -5.10 -3.88
CA LEU A 90 -2.75 -6.54 -3.72
C LEU A 90 -1.46 -6.85 -2.95
N ALA A 91 -0.36 -6.20 -3.30
CA ALA A 91 0.94 -6.39 -2.64
C ALA A 91 0.92 -5.96 -1.17
N ASP A 92 0.25 -4.86 -0.82
CA ASP A 92 0.03 -4.44 0.57
C ASP A 92 -0.87 -5.44 1.33
N MET A 93 -1.99 -5.85 0.72
CA MET A 93 -2.93 -6.78 1.35
C MET A 93 -2.40 -8.22 1.49
N THR A 94 -1.29 -8.55 0.84
CA THR A 94 -0.58 -9.84 0.95
C THR A 94 0.79 -9.72 1.64
N THR A 95 1.05 -8.59 2.30
CA THR A 95 2.27 -8.36 3.07
C THR A 95 1.95 -7.98 4.52
N SER A 96 2.49 -8.75 5.47
CA SER A 96 2.31 -8.51 6.90
C SER A 96 2.98 -7.19 7.36
N PRO A 97 2.63 -6.68 8.56
CA PRO A 97 3.32 -5.51 9.14
C PRO A 97 4.82 -5.69 9.32
N THR A 98 5.34 -6.92 9.32
CA THR A 98 6.77 -7.21 9.43
C THR A 98 7.47 -7.42 8.08
N GLY A 99 6.74 -7.30 6.96
CA GLY A 99 7.29 -7.45 5.61
C GLY A 99 7.37 -8.90 5.11
N GLU A 100 6.79 -9.84 5.86
CA GLU A 100 6.64 -11.25 5.44
C GLU A 100 5.37 -11.43 4.60
N PRO A 101 5.36 -12.31 3.59
CA PRO A 101 4.14 -12.68 2.88
C PRO A 101 3.06 -13.19 3.83
N CYS A 102 1.80 -12.84 3.56
CA CYS A 102 0.64 -13.36 4.26
C CYS A 102 -0.55 -13.50 3.30
N THR A 103 -1.57 -14.24 3.72
CA THR A 103 -2.85 -14.23 3.00
C THR A 103 -3.61 -12.94 3.25
N VAL A 104 -4.57 -12.65 2.37
CA VAL A 104 -5.49 -11.52 2.56
C VAL A 104 -6.32 -11.68 3.85
N ASP A 105 -6.77 -12.90 4.16
CA ASP A 105 -7.51 -13.19 5.39
C ASP A 105 -6.68 -12.92 6.64
N GLU A 106 -5.42 -13.34 6.64
CA GLU A 106 -4.46 -13.05 7.72
C GLU A 106 -4.25 -11.54 7.89
N ARG A 107 -4.14 -10.80 6.78
CA ARG A 107 -3.99 -9.34 6.80
C ARG A 107 -5.24 -8.65 7.34
N LEU A 108 -6.44 -9.05 6.91
CA LEU A 108 -7.70 -8.52 7.39
C LEU A 108 -7.89 -8.79 8.89
N ALA A 109 -7.60 -10.01 9.35
CA ALA A 109 -7.66 -10.37 10.77
C ALA A 109 -6.67 -9.54 11.62
N ASP A 110 -5.47 -9.28 11.09
CA ASP A 110 -4.50 -8.41 11.77
C ASP A 110 -4.96 -6.95 11.84
N ILE A 111 -5.55 -6.40 10.77
CA ILE A 111 -6.13 -5.05 10.77
C ILE A 111 -7.27 -4.96 11.80
N ALA A 112 -8.18 -5.94 11.81
CA ALA A 112 -9.27 -6.02 12.78
C ALA A 112 -8.75 -6.05 14.23
N ARG A 113 -7.71 -6.83 14.50
CA ARG A 113 -7.08 -6.91 15.82
C ARG A 113 -6.44 -5.59 16.26
N ARG A 114 -5.84 -4.83 15.34
CA ARG A 114 -5.12 -3.58 15.65
C ARG A 114 -6.04 -2.36 15.77
N TYR A 115 -7.06 -2.27 14.92
CA TYR A 115 -7.91 -1.08 14.80
C TYR A 115 -9.36 -1.30 15.25
N GLY A 116 -9.81 -2.56 15.35
CA GLY A 116 -11.18 -2.94 15.72
C GLY A 116 -12.04 -3.38 14.52
N GLU A 117 -13.06 -4.20 14.78
CA GLU A 117 -13.97 -4.78 13.77
C GLU A 117 -14.82 -3.72 13.03
N GLU A 118 -15.09 -2.58 13.68
CA GLU A 118 -15.88 -1.47 13.11
C GLU A 118 -14.99 -0.34 12.58
N SER A 119 -13.68 -0.56 12.52
CA SER A 119 -12.73 0.48 12.09
C SER A 119 -12.86 0.77 10.60
N ARG A 120 -12.69 2.04 10.24
CA ARG A 120 -12.66 2.46 8.84
C ARG A 120 -11.57 1.71 8.05
N GLN A 121 -10.41 1.46 8.68
CA GLN A 121 -9.30 0.72 8.10
C GLN A 121 -9.73 -0.68 7.64
N LEU A 122 -10.48 -1.40 8.47
CA LEU A 122 -10.95 -2.74 8.11
C LEU A 122 -12.04 -2.69 7.02
N VAL A 123 -12.97 -1.74 7.12
CA VAL A 123 -14.04 -1.56 6.13
C VAL A 123 -13.45 -1.23 4.75
N ASP A 124 -12.52 -0.28 4.69
CA ASP A 124 -11.88 0.15 3.45
C ASP A 124 -11.01 -0.98 2.89
N ALA A 125 -10.25 -1.70 3.73
CA ALA A 125 -9.46 -2.87 3.30
C ALA A 125 -10.31 -3.99 2.72
N ARG A 126 -11.46 -4.33 3.32
CA ARG A 126 -12.40 -5.33 2.77
C ARG A 126 -12.91 -4.92 1.39
N ARG A 127 -13.30 -3.66 1.24
CA ARG A 127 -13.76 -3.13 -0.06
C ARG A 127 -12.66 -3.13 -1.12
N VAL A 128 -11.43 -2.78 -0.74
CA VAL A 128 -10.28 -2.86 -1.64
C VAL A 128 -10.06 -4.30 -2.10
N VAL A 129 -10.14 -5.28 -1.18
CA VAL A 129 -10.02 -6.70 -1.51
C VAL A 129 -11.13 -7.15 -2.48
N ASP A 130 -12.38 -6.77 -2.24
CA ASP A 130 -13.51 -7.11 -3.12
C ASP A 130 -13.32 -6.59 -4.56
N LEU A 131 -12.57 -5.47 -4.72
CA LEU A 131 -12.26 -4.89 -6.02
C LEU A 131 -11.10 -5.59 -6.75
N LEU A 132 -10.30 -6.41 -6.07
CA LEU A 132 -9.15 -7.10 -6.65
C LEU A 132 -9.53 -8.41 -7.38
N GLY A 133 -10.75 -8.93 -7.16
CA GLY A 133 -11.28 -10.12 -7.82
C GLY A 133 -11.18 -11.38 -6.97
#